data_AF-A0A969E539-F1
#
_entry.id   AF-A0A969E539-F1
#
_cell.length_a   1.000
_cell.length_b   1.000
_cell.length_c   1.000
_cell.angle_alpha   90.00
_cell.angle_beta   90.00
_cell.angle_gamma   90.00
#
_symmetry.space_group_name_H-M   'P 1'
#
loop_
_entity.id
_entity.type
_entity.pdbx_description
1 polymer ?
#
loop_
_entity_poly.entity_id
_entity_poly.type
_entity_poly.pdbx_seq_one_letter_code
_entity_poly.pdbx_strand_id
1 'polypeptide(L)'
;MKNCSIVNIAASNKIGVSDFNYVTSNPSYSGLLKRDYDKPNEIDTTISVKTELLDNIIPADISIDLIKIDVEGAELLVLEGAYKLIKKYKPIVIFECGIGASNYYGTTPSKLFDFSI
;
A
#
# COMPACT_ATOMS: atom_id res chain seq x y z
N MET A 1 9.11 22.72 5.72
CA MET A 1 7.88 22.01 6.13
C MET A 1 8.11 21.49 7.54
N LYS A 2 7.38 21.97 8.57
CA LYS A 2 7.60 21.54 9.97
C LYS A 2 6.75 20.34 10.41
N ASN A 3 5.69 20.01 9.66
CA ASN A 3 4.72 18.96 10.01
C ASN A 3 4.55 17.93 8.89
N CYS A 4 5.60 17.69 8.09
CA CYS A 4 5.56 16.72 7.00
C CYS A 4 6.86 15.90 7.03
N SER A 5 6.72 14.58 7.01
CA SER A 5 7.81 13.62 6.97
C SER A 5 7.61 12.72 5.75
N ILE A 6 8.67 12.54 4.97
CA ILE A 6 8.69 11.63 3.83
C ILE A 6 9.52 10.42 4.22
N VAL A 7 8.96 9.23 4.08
CA VAL A 7 9.63 7.96 4.39
C VAL A 7 9.73 7.16 3.10
N ASN A 8 10.95 6.82 2.69
CA ASN A 8 11.20 6.06 1.46
C ASN A 8 11.07 4.55 1.71
N ILE A 9 9.83 4.06 1.80
CA ILE A 9 9.47 2.66 1.99
C ILE A 9 8.21 2.31 1.19
N ALA A 10 8.03 1.03 0.89
CA ALA A 10 6.74 0.46 0.52
C ALA A 10 6.01 -0.02 1.79
N ALA A 11 4.87 0.58 2.10
CA ALA A 11 4.04 0.14 3.23
C ALA A 11 3.48 -1.26 2.94
N SER A 12 3.64 -2.18 3.88
CA SER A 12 3.31 -3.60 3.68
C SER A 12 3.00 -4.30 5.00
N ASN A 13 2.69 -5.59 4.93
CA ASN A 13 2.51 -6.48 6.08
C ASN A 13 3.79 -7.23 6.47
N LYS A 14 4.92 -6.93 5.82
CA LYS A 14 6.23 -7.58 6.04
C LYS A 14 7.37 -6.56 6.06
N ILE A 15 8.31 -6.75 6.98
CA ILE A 15 9.56 -5.98 7.07
C ILE A 15 10.61 -6.65 6.18
N GLY A 16 11.34 -5.87 5.39
CA GLY A 16 12.46 -6.38 4.62
C GLY A 16 12.67 -5.65 3.31
N VAL A 17 12.96 -6.42 2.26
CA VAL A 17 13.11 -5.95 0.88
C VAL A 17 12.20 -6.79 0.00
N SER A 18 11.51 -6.14 -0.92
CA SER A 18 10.69 -6.79 -1.95
C SER A 18 11.13 -6.33 -3.33
N ASP A 19 10.92 -7.18 -4.32
CA ASP A 19 10.87 -6.74 -5.70
C ASP A 19 9.66 -5.84 -5.90
N PHE A 20 9.83 -4.86 -6.78
CA PHE A 20 8.81 -3.91 -7.20
C PHE A 20 8.89 -3.78 -8.72
N ASN A 21 7.76 -4.01 -9.38
CA ASN A 21 7.66 -3.84 -10.81
C ASN A 21 7.51 -2.35 -11.12
N TYR A 22 8.48 -1.78 -11.83
CA TYR A 22 8.50 -0.39 -12.22
C TYR A 22 8.27 -0.26 -13.73
N VAL A 23 7.08 0.21 -14.11
CA VAL A 23 6.68 0.39 -15.50
C VAL A 23 7.14 1.77 -15.97
N THR A 24 8.29 1.80 -16.63
CA THR A 24 8.98 3.05 -17.02
C THR A 24 8.23 3.86 -18.08
N SER A 25 7.45 3.19 -18.93
CA SER A 25 6.57 3.83 -19.92
C SER A 25 5.29 4.41 -19.32
N ASN A 26 4.82 3.86 -18.20
CA ASN A 26 3.58 4.24 -17.55
C ASN A 26 3.62 3.96 -16.03
N PRO A 27 4.20 4.87 -15.23
CA PRO A 27 4.49 4.62 -13.82
C PRO A 27 3.27 4.25 -12.95
N SER A 28 2.06 4.66 -13.32
CA SER A 28 0.82 4.27 -12.63
C SER A 28 0.58 2.76 -12.67
N TYR A 29 1.17 2.01 -13.61
CA TYR A 29 1.09 0.55 -13.61
C TYR A 29 2.05 -0.14 -12.63
N SER A 30 2.95 0.60 -12.00
CA SER A 30 3.95 0.07 -11.09
C SER A 30 3.35 -0.42 -9.77
N GLY A 31 3.92 -1.47 -9.21
CA GLY A 31 3.41 -2.05 -7.97
C GLY A 31 4.31 -3.16 -7.42
N LEU A 32 4.00 -3.64 -6.21
CA LEU A 32 4.69 -4.78 -5.60
C LEU A 32 4.45 -6.09 -6.38
N LEU A 33 3.33 -6.20 -7.08
CA LEU A 33 3.04 -7.28 -8.00
C LEU A 33 2.90 -6.74 -9.42
N LYS A 34 3.50 -7.44 -10.38
CA LYS A 34 3.29 -7.20 -11.81
C LYS A 34 1.87 -7.61 -12.19
N ARG A 35 1.20 -6.77 -12.98
CA ARG A 35 -0.14 -7.01 -13.54
C ARG A 35 -0.08 -7.11 -15.06
N ASP A 36 -1.15 -7.62 -15.66
CA ASP A 36 -1.33 -7.53 -17.11
C ASP A 36 -1.60 -6.08 -17.51
N TYR A 37 -1.06 -5.69 -18.66
CA TYR A 37 -1.24 -4.35 -19.21
C TYR A 37 -2.35 -4.36 -20.27
N ASP A 38 -3.25 -3.39 -20.19
CA ASP A 38 -4.33 -3.18 -21.17
C ASP A 38 -3.82 -2.51 -22.46
N LYS A 39 -2.64 -1.90 -22.42
CA LYS A 39 -1.98 -1.25 -23.54
C LYS A 39 -0.80 -2.09 -24.04
N PRO A 40 -0.59 -2.17 -25.37
CA PRO A 40 0.57 -2.84 -25.93
C PRO A 40 1.86 -2.04 -25.68
N ASN A 41 2.99 -2.74 -25.66
CA ASN A 41 4.34 -2.17 -25.59
C ASN A 41 4.70 -1.38 -24.32
N GLU A 42 4.05 -1.69 -23.19
CA GLU A 42 4.53 -1.19 -21.89
C GLU A 42 5.94 -1.76 -21.59
N ILE A 43 6.84 -0.88 -21.15
CA ILE A 43 8.23 -1.19 -20.82
C ILE A 43 8.39 -1.14 -19.31
N ASP A 44 8.77 -2.27 -18.73
CA ASP A 44 8.97 -2.38 -17.30
C ASP A 44 10.34 -2.95 -16.92
N THR A 45 10.71 -2.69 -15.67
CA THR A 45 11.90 -3.24 -15.04
C THR A 45 11.55 -3.64 -13.60
N THR A 46 12.46 -4.34 -12.93
CA THR A 46 12.33 -4.67 -11.51
C THR A 46 13.34 -3.87 -10.72
N ILE A 47 12.88 -3.25 -9.64
CA ILE A 47 13.71 -2.59 -8.64
C ILE A 47 13.47 -3.23 -7.27
N SER A 48 14.46 -3.15 -6.37
CA SER A 48 14.28 -3.60 -4.99
C SER A 48 13.89 -2.42 -4.10
N VAL A 49 12.84 -2.58 -3.32
CA VAL A 49 12.32 -1.57 -2.39
C VAL A 49 12.32 -2.09 -0.96
N LYS A 50 12.58 -1.21 0.01
CA LYS A 50 12.41 -1.56 1.43
C LYS A 50 10.92 -1.64 1.75
N THR A 51 10.48 -2.71 2.40
CA THR A 51 9.13 -2.85 2.94
C THR A 51 9.12 -2.67 4.45
N GLU A 52 8.06 -2.06 4.98
CA GLU A 52 7.91 -1.78 6.41
C GLU A 52 6.44 -1.75 6.84
N LEU A 53 6.18 -2.00 8.13
CA LEU A 53 4.85 -1.90 8.73
C LEU A 53 4.54 -0.44 9.10
N LEU A 54 3.32 0.04 8.83
CA LEU A 54 2.90 1.36 9.32
C LEU A 54 2.98 1.45 10.85
N ASP A 55 2.65 0.36 11.54
CA ASP A 55 2.75 0.22 13.00
C ASP A 55 4.17 0.49 13.56
N ASN A 56 5.21 0.35 12.73
CA ASN A 56 6.61 0.59 13.12
C ASN A 56 7.11 1.99 12.76
N ILE A 57 6.58 2.60 11.70
CA ILE A 57 7.08 3.90 11.21
C ILE A 57 6.43 5.08 11.90
N ILE A 58 5.18 4.93 12.37
CA ILE A 58 4.44 6.01 13.03
C ILE A 58 4.71 5.94 14.54
N PRO A 59 5.25 7.00 15.15
CA PRO A 59 5.44 7.07 16.60
C PRO A 59 4.14 6.80 17.38
N ALA A 60 4.26 6.03 18.46
CA ALA A 60 3.11 5.55 19.23
C ALA A 60 2.35 6.66 20.00
N ASP A 61 2.92 7.85 20.12
CA ASP A 61 2.36 9.05 20.74
C ASP A 61 1.63 9.97 19.74
N ILE A 62 1.73 9.69 18.44
CA ILE A 62 0.98 10.41 17.41
C ILE A 62 -0.40 9.77 17.24
N SER A 63 -1.46 10.55 17.48
CA SER A 63 -2.82 10.17 17.14
C SER A 63 -3.04 10.33 15.64
N ILE A 64 -3.65 9.32 15.01
CA ILE A 64 -3.98 9.34 13.59
C ILE A 64 -5.48 9.46 13.44
N ASP A 65 -5.94 10.56 12.82
CA ASP A 65 -7.35 10.81 12.55
C ASP A 65 -7.79 10.31 11.16
N LEU A 66 -6.85 10.23 10.22
CA LEU A 66 -7.09 9.87 8.82
C LEU A 66 -5.92 9.07 8.24
N ILE A 67 -6.23 8.03 7.47
CA ILE A 67 -5.28 7.30 6.62
C ILE A 67 -5.81 7.28 5.19
N LYS A 68 -5.01 7.79 4.23
CA LYS A 68 -5.25 7.61 2.80
C LYS A 68 -4.33 6.51 2.28
N ILE A 69 -4.88 5.54 1.55
CA ILE A 69 -4.12 4.44 0.94
C ILE A 69 -4.42 4.40 -0.55
N ASP A 70 -3.36 4.49 -1.36
CA ASP A 70 -3.43 4.54 -2.82
C ASP A 70 -2.11 3.93 -3.31
N VAL A 71 -2.11 2.60 -3.42
CA VAL A 71 -0.88 1.79 -3.57
C VAL A 71 -1.02 0.75 -4.68
N GLU A 72 -1.91 1.03 -5.64
CA GLU A 72 -2.06 0.25 -6.87
C GLU A 72 -2.29 -1.25 -6.61
N GLY A 73 -3.22 -1.58 -5.69
CA GLY A 73 -3.69 -2.95 -5.41
C GLY A 73 -3.17 -3.57 -4.10
N ALA A 74 -2.13 -3.00 -3.51
CA ALA A 74 -1.53 -3.49 -2.27
C ALA A 74 -2.25 -3.03 -0.99
N GLU A 75 -3.50 -2.53 -1.08
CA GLU A 75 -4.19 -1.86 0.03
C GLU A 75 -4.32 -2.76 1.26
N LEU A 76 -4.65 -4.05 1.05
CA LEU A 76 -4.77 -5.03 2.13
C LEU A 76 -3.45 -5.21 2.90
N LEU A 77 -2.30 -5.21 2.20
CA LEU A 77 -1.00 -5.34 2.83
C LEU A 77 -0.70 -4.13 3.74
N VAL A 78 -1.10 -2.93 3.30
CA VAL A 78 -0.96 -1.71 4.10
C VAL A 78 -1.85 -1.77 5.34
N LEU A 79 -3.10 -2.19 5.20
CA LEU A 79 -4.05 -2.33 6.31
C LEU A 79 -3.56 -3.34 7.36
N GLU A 80 -3.07 -4.50 6.92
CA GLU A 80 -2.49 -5.52 7.80
C GLU A 80 -1.26 -4.98 8.55
N GLY A 81 -0.40 -4.22 7.89
CA GLY A 81 0.77 -3.56 8.50
C GLY A 81 0.44 -2.38 9.42
N ALA A 82 -0.81 -1.91 9.42
CA ALA A 82 -1.30 -0.79 10.22
C ALA A 82 -2.30 -1.21 11.30
N TYR A 83 -2.44 -2.51 11.53
CA TYR A 83 -3.50 -3.08 12.37
C TYR A 83 -3.53 -2.46 13.78
N LYS A 84 -2.37 -2.29 14.45
CA LYS A 84 -2.35 -1.74 15.82
C LYS A 84 -2.74 -0.27 15.83
N LEU A 85 -2.27 0.53 14.86
CA LEU A 85 -2.64 1.94 14.73
C LEU A 85 -4.14 2.10 14.48
N ILE A 86 -4.69 1.36 13.52
CA ILE A 86 -6.11 1.40 13.19
C ILE A 86 -6.95 1.00 14.40
N LYS A 87 -6.59 -0.10 15.07
CA LYS A 87 -7.29 -0.58 16.26
C LYS A 87 -7.25 0.40 17.42
N LYS A 88 -6.11 1.08 17.63
CA LYS A 88 -5.89 2.02 18.73
C LYS A 88 -6.64 3.34 18.51
N TYR A 89 -6.52 3.93 17.32
CA TYR A 89 -6.99 5.29 17.06
C TYR A 89 -8.30 5.37 16.29
N LYS A 90 -8.72 4.30 15.63
CA LYS A 90 -9.93 4.24 14.80
C LYS A 90 -10.03 5.41 13.81
N PRO A 91 -8.97 5.67 13.01
CA PRO A 91 -8.99 6.74 12.02
C PRO A 91 -10.05 6.48 10.96
N ILE A 92 -10.44 7.54 10.25
CA ILE A 92 -11.10 7.39 8.97
C ILE A 92 -10.07 6.77 8.00
N VAL A 93 -10.44 5.71 7.28
CA VAL A 93 -9.57 5.08 6.28
C VAL A 93 -10.21 5.25 4.90
N ILE A 94 -9.46 5.85 3.98
CA ILE A 94 -9.86 6.05 2.59
C ILE A 94 -8.87 5.28 1.71
N PHE A 95 -9.37 4.34 0.91
CA PHE A 95 -8.54 3.57 -0.01
C PHE A 95 -9.19 3.39 -1.38
N GLU A 96 -8.37 3.20 -2.40
CA GLU A 96 -8.86 2.83 -3.72
C GLU A 96 -9.27 1.34 -3.76
N CYS A 97 -10.42 1.03 -4.36
CA CYS A 97 -10.87 -0.33 -4.60
C CYS A 97 -11.28 -0.48 -6.07
N GLY A 98 -10.29 -0.52 -6.96
CA GLY A 98 -10.47 -0.68 -8.40
C GLY A 98 -10.49 -2.14 -8.86
N ILE A 99 -11.34 -2.46 -9.83
CA ILE A 99 -11.32 -3.76 -10.50
C ILE A 99 -10.11 -3.78 -11.45
N GLY A 100 -9.11 -4.61 -11.16
CA GLY A 100 -7.88 -4.71 -11.95
C GLY A 100 -6.70 -5.11 -11.08
N ALA A 101 -6.06 -4.14 -10.42
CA ALA A 101 -4.90 -4.37 -9.56
C ALA A 101 -5.23 -5.32 -8.39
N SER A 102 -6.37 -5.12 -7.71
CA SER A 102 -6.76 -5.91 -6.53
C SER A 102 -6.89 -7.41 -6.79
N ASN A 103 -7.12 -7.84 -8.04
CA ASN A 103 -7.20 -9.26 -8.42
C ASN A 103 -5.85 -9.97 -8.23
N TYR A 104 -4.74 -9.29 -8.49
CA TYR A 104 -3.40 -9.86 -8.34
C TYR A 104 -2.98 -10.01 -6.88
N TYR A 105 -3.57 -9.20 -6.00
CA TYR A 105 -3.32 -9.26 -4.56
C TYR A 105 -4.30 -10.17 -3.80
N GLY A 106 -5.26 -10.79 -4.49
CA GLY A 106 -6.26 -11.67 -3.87
C GLY A 106 -7.16 -10.96 -2.86
N THR A 107 -7.28 -9.63 -2.99
CA THR A 107 -8.07 -8.77 -2.14
C THR A 107 -9.53 -8.81 -2.61
N THR A 108 -10.45 -8.97 -1.67
CA THR A 108 -11.89 -8.86 -1.94
C THR A 108 -12.49 -7.74 -1.10
N PRO A 109 -13.57 -7.09 -1.54
CA PRO A 109 -14.27 -6.08 -0.74
C PRO A 109 -14.62 -6.58 0.67
N SER A 110 -14.95 -7.87 0.82
CA SER A 110 -15.23 -8.49 2.12
C SER A 110 -14.02 -8.47 3.06
N LYS A 111 -12.82 -8.85 2.56
CA LYS A 111 -11.60 -8.84 3.37
C LYS A 111 -11.21 -7.43 3.83
N LEU A 112 -11.52 -6.42 3.03
CA LEU A 112 -11.28 -5.02 3.37
C LEU A 112 -12.31 -4.50 4.38
N PHE A 113 -13.57 -4.95 4.27
CA PHE A 113 -14.64 -4.58 5.20
C PHE A 113 -14.38 -5.08 6.63
N ASP A 114 -13.73 -6.24 6.79
CA ASP A 114 -13.39 -6.80 8.10
C ASP A 114 -12.42 -5.93 8.91
N PHE A 115 -11.68 -5.00 8.28
CA PHE A 115 -10.85 -4.00 8.97
C PHE A 115 -11.64 -2.77 9.47
N SER A 116 -12.92 -2.67 9.13
CA SER A 116 -13.77 -1.50 9.38
C SER A 116 -14.67 -1.63 10.62
N ILE A 117 -14.53 -2.72 11.39
CA ILE A 117 -15.37 -3.07 12.56
C ILE A 117 -14.55 -3.19 13.85
#